data_AF-A0A351CK65-F1
#
_entry.id   AF-A0A351CK65-F1
#
_cell.length_a   1.000
_cell.length_b   1.000
_cell.length_c   1.000
_cell.angle_alpha   90.00
_cell.angle_beta   90.00
_cell.angle_gamma   90.00
#
_symmetry.space_group_name_H-M   'P 1'
#
loop_
_entity.id
_entity.type
_entity.pdbx_description
1 polymer ?
#
loop_
_entity_poly.entity_id
_entity_poly.type
_entity_poly.pdbx_seq_one_letter_code
_entity_poly.pdbx_strand_id
1 'polypeptide(L)'
;MRRLLLLPLLIVATNILSNDEGKELHDESCISCHDSQTYTKFDSSIESHFDLRRQVSFCSVNLSTGWFPEEEESVISFLNSTYYNFTD
;
A
#
# COMPACT_ATOMS: atom_id res chain seq x y z
N MET A 1 -13.90 -44.45 -29.15
CA MET A 1 -12.84 -43.59 -29.72
C MET A 1 -13.27 -42.14 -29.55
N ARG A 2 -12.91 -41.50 -28.43
CA ARG A 2 -13.33 -40.13 -28.11
C ARG A 2 -12.17 -39.20 -28.47
N ARG A 3 -12.37 -38.39 -29.51
CA ARG A 3 -11.38 -37.44 -30.03
C ARG A 3 -10.98 -36.46 -28.91
N LEU A 4 -9.71 -36.44 -28.52
CA LEU A 4 -9.15 -35.35 -27.72
C LEU A 4 -8.74 -34.23 -28.68
N LEU A 5 -9.47 -33.11 -28.64
CA LEU A 5 -9.03 -31.84 -29.21
C LEU A 5 -8.38 -31.03 -28.09
N LEU A 6 -7.08 -30.79 -28.19
CA LEU A 6 -6.32 -29.93 -27.27
C LEU A 6 -6.38 -28.49 -27.79
N LEU A 7 -7.07 -27.61 -27.06
CA LEU A 7 -7.08 -26.17 -27.30
C LEU A 7 -5.97 -25.53 -26.43
N PRO A 8 -5.08 -24.67 -26.98
CA PRO A 8 -4.04 -24.06 -26.16
C PRO A 8 -4.67 -23.00 -25.25
N LEU A 9 -4.29 -23.03 -23.97
CA LEU A 9 -4.70 -22.05 -22.97
C LEU A 9 -3.81 -20.82 -23.11
N LEU A 10 -4.36 -19.73 -23.63
CA LEU A 10 -3.68 -18.43 -23.71
C LEU A 10 -3.77 -17.77 -22.32
N ILE A 11 -2.66 -17.75 -21.58
CA ILE A 11 -2.60 -17.04 -20.30
C ILE A 11 -2.34 -15.57 -20.63
N VAL A 12 -3.40 -14.74 -20.57
CA VAL A 12 -3.26 -13.28 -20.57
C VAL A 12 -3.02 -12.86 -19.13
N ALA A 13 -1.79 -12.49 -18.78
CA ALA A 13 -1.48 -11.91 -17.49
C ALA A 13 -2.04 -10.48 -17.44
N THR A 14 -3.23 -10.33 -16.88
CA THR A 14 -3.77 -9.02 -16.55
C THR A 14 -3.12 -8.56 -15.24
N ASN A 15 -2.08 -7.75 -15.33
CA ASN A 15 -1.60 -7.01 -14.15
C ASN A 15 -2.64 -5.94 -13.82
N ILE A 16 -3.67 -6.33 -13.07
CA ILE A 16 -4.59 -5.42 -12.43
C ILE A 16 -3.96 -5.05 -11.07
N LEU A 17 -2.82 -4.34 -11.11
CA LEU A 17 -2.35 -3.59 -9.94
C LEU A 17 -3.19 -2.32 -9.90
N SER A 18 -4.40 -2.42 -9.36
CA SER A 18 -5.25 -1.26 -9.12
C SER A 18 -5.39 -1.08 -7.61
N ASN A 19 -4.70 -0.06 -7.10
CA ASN A 19 -4.97 0.69 -5.86
C ASN A 19 -4.94 -0.05 -4.51
N ASP A 20 -4.91 -1.38 -4.48
CA ASP A 20 -5.05 -2.14 -3.24
C ASP A 20 -3.71 -2.55 -2.60
N GLU A 21 -2.61 -2.57 -3.35
CA GLU A 21 -1.28 -2.96 -2.84
C GLU A 21 -0.83 -2.10 -1.64
N GLY A 22 -0.91 -0.77 -1.77
CA GLY A 22 -0.57 0.14 -0.67
C GLY A 22 -1.49 -0.03 0.55
N LYS A 23 -2.75 -0.42 0.33
CA LYS A 23 -3.68 -0.73 1.41
C LYS A 23 -3.33 -2.06 2.08
N GLU A 24 -3.02 -3.09 1.31
CA GLU A 24 -2.66 -4.42 1.82
C GLU A 24 -1.39 -4.34 2.67
N LEU A 25 -0.34 -3.73 2.14
CA LEU A 25 0.91 -3.50 2.86
C LEU A 25 0.71 -2.67 4.14
N HIS A 26 -0.14 -1.63 4.06
CA HIS A 26 -0.54 -0.85 5.21
C HIS A 26 -1.25 -1.71 6.27
N ASP A 27 -2.24 -2.51 5.86
CA ASP A 27 -3.04 -3.34 6.77
C ASP A 27 -2.18 -4.40 7.48
N GLU A 28 -1.20 -4.96 6.77
CA GLU A 28 -0.26 -5.94 7.30
C GLU A 28 0.73 -5.33 8.30
N SER A 29 1.21 -4.11 8.04
CA SER A 29 2.34 -3.53 8.78
C SER A 29 1.92 -2.43 9.76
N CYS A 30 1.19 -1.42 9.29
CA CYS A 30 0.95 -0.18 10.02
C CYS A 30 -0.10 -0.32 11.13
N ILE A 31 -1.11 -1.16 10.92
CA ILE A 31 -2.19 -1.37 11.89
C ILE A 31 -2.12 -2.74 12.59
N SER A 32 -0.98 -3.40 12.52
CA SER A 32 -0.71 -4.66 13.23
C SER A 32 -0.74 -4.50 14.76
N CYS A 33 -0.40 -3.29 15.24
CA CYS A 33 -0.27 -2.97 16.67
C CYS A 33 -1.30 -1.96 17.19
N HIS A 34 -1.87 -1.10 16.33
CA HIS A 34 -2.87 -0.08 16.69
C HIS A 34 -3.85 0.13 15.52
N ASP A 35 -5.07 0.58 15.81
CA ASP A 35 -6.08 0.81 14.76
C ASP A 35 -5.87 2.11 13.96
N SER A 36 -6.72 2.32 12.94
CA SER A 36 -6.65 3.46 12.04
C SER A 36 -7.01 4.80 12.66
N GLN A 37 -7.44 4.84 13.93
CA GLN A 37 -7.70 6.11 14.64
C GLN A 37 -6.42 6.93 14.81
N THR A 38 -5.24 6.32 14.62
CA THR A 38 -3.94 7.01 14.66
C THR A 38 -3.82 8.09 13.57
N TYR A 39 -4.54 7.98 12.44
CA TYR A 39 -4.45 8.94 11.34
C TYR A 39 -5.39 10.14 11.49
N THR A 40 -6.46 9.99 12.27
CA THR A 40 -7.54 10.99 12.39
C THR A 40 -7.47 11.81 13.68
N LYS A 41 -6.44 11.59 14.51
CA LYS A 41 -6.32 12.30 15.79
C LYS A 41 -5.95 13.77 15.52
N PHE A 42 -6.73 14.67 16.10
CA PHE A 42 -6.69 16.15 15.91
C PHE A 42 -5.34 16.83 16.24
N ASP A 43 -4.34 16.07 16.69
CA ASP A 43 -2.99 16.50 17.07
C ASP A 43 -1.94 15.70 16.26
N SER A 44 -2.24 15.45 14.99
CA SER A 44 -1.37 14.74 14.06
C SER A 44 -0.14 15.60 13.78
N SER A 45 1.04 15.13 14.19
CA SER A 45 2.35 15.75 13.88
C SER A 45 2.74 15.69 12.39
N ILE A 46 1.87 15.14 11.54
CA ILE A 46 2.04 15.04 10.10
C ILE A 46 1.25 16.18 9.45
N GLU A 47 1.95 17.18 8.94
CA GLU A 47 1.35 18.43 8.43
C GLU A 47 1.53 18.63 6.91
N SER A 48 2.31 17.78 6.26
CA SER A 48 2.64 17.86 4.84
C SER A 48 2.81 16.49 4.19
N HIS A 49 2.75 16.43 2.85
CA HIS A 49 3.08 15.21 2.12
C HIS A 49 4.51 14.74 2.42
N PHE A 50 5.44 15.66 2.62
CA PHE A 50 6.82 15.34 2.99
C PHE A 50 6.93 14.70 4.39
N ASP A 51 6.18 15.20 5.38
CA ASP A 51 6.15 14.59 6.71
C ASP A 51 5.55 13.19 6.68
N LEU A 52 4.50 12.98 5.88
CA LEU A 52 3.90 11.67 5.68
C LEU A 52 4.92 10.68 5.10
N ARG A 53 5.62 11.07 4.03
CA ARG A 53 6.68 10.26 3.43
C ARG A 53 7.73 9.88 4.47
N ARG A 54 8.23 10.87 5.23
CA ARG A 54 9.22 10.62 6.30
C ARG A 54 8.71 9.62 7.32
N GLN A 55 7.46 9.77 7.75
CA GLN A 55 6.84 8.87 8.73
C GLN A 55 6.72 7.44 8.20
N VAL A 56 6.29 7.26 6.95
CA VAL A 56 6.19 5.92 6.34
C VAL A 56 7.58 5.29 6.20
N SER A 57 8.59 6.03 5.74
CA SER A 57 9.98 5.52 5.67
C SER A 57 10.51 5.12 7.04
N PHE A 58 10.23 5.92 8.07
CA PHE A 58 10.60 5.59 9.45
C PHE A 58 9.94 4.28 9.90
N CYS A 59 8.64 4.11 9.66
CA CYS A 59 7.92 2.89 10.02
C CYS A 59 8.44 1.67 9.24
N SER A 60 8.63 1.80 7.93
CA SER A 60 9.16 0.76 7.03
C SER A 60 10.47 0.17 7.56
N VAL A 61 11.42 1.04 7.93
CA VAL A 61 12.70 0.63 8.51
C VAL A 61 12.55 0.00 9.90
N ASN A 62 11.80 0.62 10.82
CA ASN A 62 11.70 0.13 12.20
C ASN A 62 10.92 -1.18 12.31
N LEU A 63 9.95 -1.40 11.41
CA LEU A 63 9.21 -2.65 11.30
C LEU A 63 9.93 -3.68 10.41
N SER A 64 11.04 -3.31 9.78
CA SER A 64 11.82 -4.18 8.89
C SER A 64 10.95 -4.83 7.81
N THR A 65 10.06 -4.03 7.21
CA THR A 65 9.06 -4.51 6.24
C THR A 65 9.70 -5.14 5.00
N GLY A 66 10.90 -4.69 4.63
CA GLY A 66 11.61 -5.16 3.44
C GLY A 66 11.04 -4.61 2.13
N TRP A 67 10.21 -3.58 2.20
CA TRP A 67 9.57 -2.98 1.03
C TRP A 67 10.59 -2.40 0.05
N PHE A 68 10.33 -2.60 -1.23
CA PHE A 68 10.95 -1.86 -2.32
C PHE A 68 10.43 -0.40 -2.33
N PRO A 69 11.16 0.52 -2.97
CA PRO A 69 10.74 1.91 -3.04
C PRO A 69 9.31 2.09 -3.58
N GLU A 70 8.91 1.32 -4.58
CA GLU A 70 7.58 1.40 -5.20
C GLU A 70 6.46 0.94 -4.25
N GLU A 71 6.72 -0.09 -3.44
CA GLU A 71 5.80 -0.59 -2.43
C GLU A 71 5.61 0.46 -1.33
N GLU A 72 6.70 1.09 -0.87
CA GLU A 72 6.62 2.18 0.12
C GLU A 72 5.84 3.38 -0.43
N GLU A 73 6.06 3.77 -1.68
CA GLU A 73 5.28 4.81 -2.37
C GLU A 73 3.80 4.45 -2.48
N SER A 74 3.46 3.18 -2.71
CA SER A 74 2.07 2.74 -2.78
C SER A 74 1.35 2.96 -1.44
N VAL A 75 2.03 2.70 -0.32
CA VAL A 75 1.51 2.93 1.04
C VAL A 75 1.35 4.42 1.33
N ILE A 76 2.33 5.24 0.95
CA ILE A 76 2.25 6.71 1.05
C ILE A 76 1.04 7.22 0.27
N SER A 77 0.86 6.76 -0.97
CA SER A 77 -0.25 7.16 -1.83
C SER A 77 -1.61 6.78 -1.25
N PHE A 78 -1.72 5.55 -0.72
CA PHE A 78 -2.91 5.07 -0.03
C PHE A 78 -3.24 5.94 1.19
N LEU A 79 -2.27 6.16 2.07
CA LEU A 79 -2.45 6.97 3.28
C LEU A 79 -2.83 8.42 2.94
N ASN A 80 -2.17 9.01 1.95
CA ASN A 80 -2.45 10.39 1.55
C ASN A 80 -3.88 10.50 0.98
N SER A 81 -4.25 9.64 0.05
CA SER A 81 -5.60 9.70 -0.57
C SER A 81 -6.73 9.34 0.41
N THR A 82 -6.47 8.51 1.41
CA THR A 82 -7.50 8.03 2.35
C THR A 82 -7.69 8.96 3.55
N TYR A 83 -6.60 9.50 4.11
CA TYR A 83 -6.64 10.20 5.39
C TYR A 83 -6.20 11.66 5.32
N TYR A 84 -5.11 11.95 4.60
CA TYR A 84 -4.44 13.26 4.73
C TYR A 84 -4.82 14.29 3.66
N ASN A 85 -5.00 13.84 2.42
CA ASN A 85 -5.37 14.66 1.26
C ASN A 85 -4.42 15.84 0.99
N PHE A 86 -3.13 15.66 1.25
CA PHE A 86 -2.10 16.66 0.93
C PHE A 86 -1.93 16.80 -0.60
N THR A 87 -1.67 18.03 -1.05
CA THR A 87 -1.55 18.40 -2.48
C THR A 87 -0.23 19.09 -2.81
N ASP A 88 0.64 19.28 -1.82
CA ASP A 88 1.91 20.00 -1.90
C ASP A 88 3.08 19.15 -2.41
#